data_AF-A0A812QJN5-F1
#
_entry.id   AF-A0A812QJN5-F1
#
_cell.length_a   1.000
_cell.length_b   1.000
_cell.length_c   1.000
_cell.angle_alpha   90.00
_cell.angle_beta   90.00
_cell.angle_gamma   90.00
#
_symmetry.space_group_name_H-M   'P 1'
#
loop_
_entity.id
_entity.type
_entity.pdbx_description
1 polymer ?
#
loop_
_entity_poly.entity_id
_entity_poly.type
_entity_poly.pdbx_seq_one_letter_code
_entity_poly.pdbx_strand_id
1 'polypeptide(L)'
;MASENDAGGGRLSCSTTDRRGPPAGLAVRALDWPLSKDEKRLCAMKLFQQEVEASADQLDEQSEQIDELHAEIKVLRRLSTCSTAAGSVSPASGEAPDHCSEAELRVPGPCEETLLSAVQAYDGASQRNHAQPNRSPEQIAKFYGGCEDHAADFWGCVADKDNLTPLEAVMWLARSLPAPMLEGRSRRWRATLLQSGHGRSGFEELRARAWAAAEAQTLRLEAERELRRAFRGEEFMESPGVPEAIVEIAQTISAPKGDHLPGATHIAALLMYGLLPGVTLEEAQADAFWCFFQLQTKKATSSTDRRAKRLQELLRTFDEPLCEVLTRQGLIFVAARLGEALFTSGGFAAENCAQLWDAMLNDAERFEFGDWLLCALILLKRFQLLRISDDAAQLAEALQNLPRVVPVERTLRLAAALRAAARRRQRRETKASRAGGSVHSPLEEDAPGPLQILGSFFGRAKEKGVEAFEVTRSVARCAWRPERCCRATVEPLEKCHEEEMQPLRRRNTTDSSKTD
;
A
#
# COMPACT_ATOMS: atom_id res chain seq x y z
N MET A 1 24.11 -25.04 78.76
CA MET A 1 25.21 -25.85 78.18
C MET A 1 25.09 -25.80 76.67
N ALA A 2 26.22 -25.70 75.98
CA ALA A 2 26.42 -25.44 74.55
C ALA A 2 26.20 -23.96 74.15
N SER A 3 27.21 -23.09 74.21
CA SER A 3 28.51 -23.02 73.49
C SER A 3 28.41 -22.24 72.18
N GLU A 4 29.03 -21.06 72.25
CA GLU A 4 29.51 -20.18 71.20
C GLU A 4 30.12 -20.91 70.00
N ASN A 5 29.88 -20.37 68.80
CA ASN A 5 30.96 -20.18 67.85
C ASN A 5 30.68 -19.03 66.89
N ASP A 6 31.75 -18.30 66.67
CA ASP A 6 31.87 -16.94 66.19
C ASP A 6 32.34 -16.91 64.71
N ALA A 7 32.24 -15.72 64.13
CA ALA A 7 33.06 -15.20 63.02
C ALA A 7 32.92 -15.77 61.59
N GLY A 8 32.34 -14.94 60.71
CA GLY A 8 32.43 -15.09 59.25
C GLY A 8 31.86 -13.91 58.46
N GLY A 9 32.17 -12.67 58.87
CA GLY A 9 31.71 -11.45 58.22
C GLY A 9 32.50 -11.09 56.95
N GLY A 10 32.00 -11.50 55.78
CA GLY A 10 32.47 -11.04 54.48
C GLY A 10 31.77 -9.76 54.04
N ARG A 11 32.45 -8.60 54.21
CA ARG A 11 32.05 -7.33 53.60
C ARG A 11 32.36 -7.37 52.10
N LEU A 12 31.34 -7.31 51.25
CA LEU A 12 31.49 -6.93 49.84
C LEU A 12 31.17 -5.44 49.70
N SER A 13 32.21 -4.67 49.43
CA SER A 13 32.17 -3.24 49.11
C SER A 13 31.59 -3.02 47.72
N CYS A 14 30.41 -2.38 47.62
CA CYS A 14 29.93 -1.78 46.38
C CYS A 14 30.72 -0.49 46.10
N SER A 15 31.77 -0.60 45.28
CA SER A 15 32.46 0.55 44.71
C SER A 15 31.70 1.07 43.49
N THR A 16 31.31 2.34 43.59
CA THR A 16 30.74 3.19 42.55
C THR A 16 31.82 3.66 41.58
N THR A 17 31.72 3.29 40.30
CA THR A 17 32.25 3.95 39.07
C THR A 17 31.92 2.98 37.93
N ASP A 18 31.22 3.33 36.85
CA ASP A 18 31.71 4.19 35.79
C ASP A 18 30.56 4.46 34.80
N ARG A 19 30.34 5.73 34.44
CA ARG A 19 29.37 6.14 33.42
C ARG A 19 30.01 5.97 32.05
N ARG A 20 29.84 4.80 31.43
CA ARG A 20 30.02 4.63 29.97
C ARG A 20 28.65 4.61 29.29
N GLY A 21 28.48 5.52 28.33
CA GLY A 21 27.28 5.59 27.50
C GLY A 21 27.05 4.30 26.71
N PRO A 22 25.81 4.09 26.21
CA PRO A 22 25.44 2.87 25.52
C PRO A 22 26.24 2.73 24.22
N PRO A 23 26.81 1.54 23.90
CA PRO A 23 27.50 1.34 22.65
C PRO A 23 26.50 1.42 21.49
N ALA A 24 26.69 2.43 20.62
CA ALA A 24 26.08 2.47 19.31
C ALA A 24 26.67 1.32 18.47
N GLY A 25 25.89 0.26 18.25
CA GLY A 25 26.33 -0.86 17.42
C GLY A 25 25.72 -2.21 17.77
N LEU A 26 24.42 -2.29 18.06
CA LEU A 26 23.69 -3.55 17.89
C LEU A 26 23.39 -3.73 16.41
N ALA A 27 24.42 -4.11 15.65
CA ALA A 27 24.20 -4.83 14.41
C ALA A 27 23.35 -6.05 14.77
N VAL A 28 22.09 -6.03 14.33
CA VAL A 28 21.14 -7.13 14.51
C VAL A 28 21.82 -8.36 13.92
N ARG A 29 22.27 -9.27 14.79
CA ARG A 29 22.69 -10.61 14.41
C ARG A 29 21.52 -11.21 13.64
N ALA A 30 21.62 -11.22 12.31
CA ALA A 30 20.85 -12.11 11.48
C ALA A 30 20.95 -13.50 12.11
N LEU A 31 19.83 -14.22 12.16
CA LEU A 31 19.74 -15.54 12.77
C LEU A 31 20.80 -16.47 12.14
N ASP A 32 21.98 -16.54 12.75
CA ASP A 32 22.97 -17.57 12.50
C ASP A 32 22.37 -18.87 13.04
N TRP A 33 21.52 -19.49 12.23
CA TRP A 33 21.14 -20.88 12.42
C TRP A 33 22.45 -21.66 12.59
N PRO A 34 22.64 -22.42 13.69
CA PRO A 34 23.88 -23.14 14.01
C PRO A 34 24.14 -24.33 13.08
N LEU A 35 23.51 -24.33 11.91
CA LEU A 35 23.65 -25.32 10.87
C LEU A 35 24.85 -24.93 9.99
N SER A 36 25.65 -25.92 9.63
CA SER A 36 26.63 -25.80 8.56
C SER A 36 25.97 -25.38 7.25
N LYS A 37 26.76 -24.85 6.31
CA LYS A 37 26.27 -24.43 4.99
C LYS A 37 25.52 -25.56 4.25
N ASP A 38 25.97 -26.80 4.41
CA ASP A 38 25.36 -27.96 3.76
C ASP A 38 24.08 -28.40 4.47
N GLU A 39 24.01 -28.32 5.81
CA GLU A 39 22.77 -28.54 6.56
C GLU A 39 21.70 -27.50 6.23
N LYS A 40 22.09 -26.23 6.02
CA LYS A 40 21.17 -25.17 5.56
C LYS A 40 20.61 -25.51 4.17
N ARG A 41 21.45 -25.98 3.25
CA ARG A 41 21.03 -26.42 1.90
C ARG A 41 20.08 -27.62 1.95
N LEU A 42 20.41 -28.63 2.76
CA LEU A 42 19.55 -29.80 2.94
C LEU A 42 18.20 -29.45 3.58
N CYS A 43 18.20 -28.56 4.57
CA CYS A 43 16.98 -28.09 5.21
C CYS A 43 16.10 -27.30 4.22
N ALA A 44 16.70 -26.39 3.43
CA ALA A 44 15.98 -25.69 2.37
C ALA A 44 15.42 -26.65 1.32
N MET A 45 16.20 -27.64 0.84
CA MET A 45 15.73 -28.66 -0.09
C MET A 45 14.56 -29.47 0.46
N LYS A 46 14.58 -29.85 1.75
CA LYS A 46 13.47 -30.57 2.38
C LYS A 46 12.21 -29.72 2.46
N LEU A 47 12.33 -28.44 2.79
CA LEU A 47 11.19 -27.52 2.80
C LEU A 47 10.60 -27.33 1.41
N PHE A 48 11.44 -27.17 0.38
CA PHE A 48 10.98 -27.12 -1.01
C PHE A 48 10.30 -28.42 -1.44
N GLN A 49 10.85 -29.57 -1.07
CA GLN A 49 10.24 -30.85 -1.39
C GLN A 49 8.86 -31.00 -0.73
N GLN A 50 8.74 -30.62 0.55
CA GLN A 50 7.45 -30.63 1.25
C GLN A 50 6.43 -29.68 0.62
N GLU A 51 6.87 -28.51 0.15
CA GLU A 51 5.99 -27.55 -0.54
C GLU A 51 5.53 -28.07 -1.92
N VAL A 52 6.42 -28.77 -2.64
CA VAL A 52 6.08 -29.43 -3.90
C VAL A 52 5.10 -30.59 -3.68
N GLU A 53 5.31 -31.42 -2.65
CA GLU A 53 4.40 -32.51 -2.28
C GLU A 53 3.02 -31.96 -1.88
N ALA A 54 2.96 -30.94 -1.01
CA ALA A 54 1.70 -30.30 -0.64
C ALA A 54 0.97 -29.65 -1.83
N SER A 55 1.72 -29.08 -2.78
CA SER A 55 1.14 -28.52 -4.01
C SER A 55 0.60 -29.60 -4.95
N ALA A 56 1.22 -30.78 -4.98
CA ALA A 56 0.75 -31.93 -5.75
C ALA A 56 -0.57 -32.47 -5.17
N ASP A 57 -0.63 -32.66 -3.84
CA ASP A 57 -1.86 -33.08 -3.15
C ASP A 57 -3.01 -32.10 -3.42
N GLN A 58 -2.73 -30.79 -3.38
CA GLN A 58 -3.73 -29.76 -3.69
C GLN A 58 -4.23 -29.81 -5.15
N LEU A 59 -3.36 -30.16 -6.11
CA LEU A 59 -3.77 -30.33 -7.51
C LEU A 59 -4.64 -31.57 -7.71
N ASP A 60 -4.35 -32.66 -7.00
CA ASP A 60 -5.16 -33.88 -7.03
C ASP A 60 -6.55 -33.62 -6.45
N GLU A 61 -6.67 -32.92 -5.30
CA GLU A 61 -7.95 -32.48 -4.74
C GLU A 61 -8.75 -31.60 -5.71
N GLN A 62 -8.09 -30.67 -6.40
CA GLN A 62 -8.75 -29.83 -7.41
C GLN A 62 -9.22 -30.65 -8.62
N SER A 63 -8.46 -31.67 -9.03
CA SER A 63 -8.86 -32.57 -10.11
C SER A 63 -10.10 -33.38 -9.73
N GLU A 64 -10.17 -33.89 -8.49
CA GLU A 64 -11.35 -34.60 -7.98
C GLU A 64 -12.59 -33.70 -7.97
N GLN A 65 -12.47 -32.45 -7.52
CA GLN A 65 -13.57 -31.47 -7.54
C GLN A 65 -14.05 -31.17 -8.98
N ILE A 66 -13.13 -31.09 -9.94
CA ILE A 66 -13.49 -30.90 -11.36
C ILE A 66 -14.29 -32.10 -11.88
N ASP A 67 -13.87 -33.32 -11.53
CA ASP A 67 -14.56 -34.54 -11.94
C ASP A 67 -15.96 -34.67 -11.30
N GLU A 68 -16.13 -34.27 -10.04
CA GLU A 68 -17.43 -34.19 -9.36
C GLU A 68 -18.36 -33.18 -10.06
N LEU A 69 -17.87 -31.98 -10.35
CA LEU A 69 -18.65 -30.96 -11.06
C LEU A 69 -19.02 -31.40 -12.48
N HIS A 70 -18.12 -32.11 -13.18
CA HIS A 70 -18.43 -32.70 -14.48
C HIS A 70 -19.52 -33.78 -14.37
N ALA A 71 -19.52 -34.59 -13.31
CA ALA A 71 -20.58 -35.55 -13.05
C ALA A 71 -21.92 -34.86 -12.80
N GLU A 72 -21.95 -33.77 -12.02
CA GLU A 72 -23.14 -32.97 -11.76
C GLU A 72 -23.69 -32.33 -13.04
N ILE A 73 -22.85 -31.68 -13.84
CA ILE A 73 -23.23 -31.11 -15.14
C ILE A 73 -23.82 -32.18 -16.05
N LYS A 74 -23.27 -33.39 -16.05
CA LYS A 74 -23.79 -34.51 -16.84
C LYS A 74 -25.19 -34.94 -16.38
N VAL A 75 -25.48 -34.91 -15.08
CA VAL A 75 -26.82 -35.16 -14.52
C VAL A 75 -27.79 -34.04 -14.92
N LEU A 76 -27.39 -32.77 -14.74
CA LEU A 76 -28.23 -31.62 -15.10
C LEU A 76 -28.56 -31.58 -16.59
N ARG A 77 -27.61 -31.93 -17.46
CA ARG A 77 -27.86 -32.05 -18.91
C ARG A 77 -28.90 -33.11 -19.23
N ARG A 78 -28.86 -34.28 -18.56
CA ARG A 78 -29.87 -35.34 -18.74
C ARG A 78 -31.25 -34.86 -18.30
N LEU A 79 -31.36 -34.20 -17.15
CA LEU A 79 -32.61 -33.63 -16.66
C LEU A 79 -33.17 -32.57 -17.62
N SER A 80 -32.32 -31.67 -18.12
CA SER A 80 -32.71 -30.64 -19.09
C SER A 80 -33.21 -31.22 -20.40
N THR A 81 -32.56 -32.27 -20.94
CA THR A 81 -33.00 -32.91 -22.19
C THR A 81 -34.37 -33.60 -22.05
N CYS A 82 -34.75 -34.04 -20.85
CA CYS A 82 -36.06 -34.63 -20.60
C CYS A 82 -37.19 -33.58 -20.55
N SER A 83 -36.91 -32.33 -20.13
CA SER A 83 -37.94 -31.27 -20.04
C SER A 83 -38.33 -30.68 -21.40
N THR A 84 -37.43 -30.67 -22.39
CA THR A 84 -37.70 -30.06 -23.71
C THR A 84 -38.44 -30.99 -24.69
N ALA A 85 -38.65 -32.27 -24.37
CA ALA A 85 -39.36 -33.19 -25.25
C ALA A 85 -40.91 -33.05 -25.21
N ALA A 86 -41.46 -32.23 -24.30
CA ALA A 86 -42.90 -32.18 -24.03
C ALA A 86 -43.64 -30.92 -24.55
N GLY A 87 -42.98 -29.98 -25.24
CA GLY A 87 -43.62 -28.70 -25.58
C GLY A 87 -43.13 -28.08 -26.88
N SER A 88 -43.60 -28.61 -28.01
CA SER A 88 -43.49 -27.96 -29.32
C SER A 88 -44.90 -27.71 -29.88
N VAL A 89 -45.45 -26.54 -29.58
CA VAL A 89 -46.60 -25.95 -30.30
C VAL A 89 -46.19 -24.54 -30.72
N SER A 90 -45.96 -24.36 -32.02
CA SER A 90 -45.77 -23.05 -32.67
C SER A 90 -47.07 -22.22 -32.67
N PRO A 91 -46.95 -20.89 -32.58
CA PRO A 91 -47.38 -20.02 -33.69
C PRO A 91 -46.38 -18.84 -33.90
N ALA A 92 -45.99 -18.49 -35.13
CA ALA A 92 -46.68 -17.68 -36.15
C ALA A 92 -46.62 -16.14 -35.94
N SER A 93 -45.76 -15.51 -36.75
CA SER A 93 -45.90 -14.24 -37.53
C SER A 93 -46.55 -12.96 -36.95
N GLY A 94 -45.92 -11.83 -37.23
CA GLY A 94 -46.53 -10.48 -37.33
C GLY A 94 -45.52 -9.38 -36.95
N GLU A 95 -44.80 -8.79 -37.92
CA GLU A 95 -45.13 -7.53 -38.66
C GLU A 95 -44.94 -6.23 -37.85
N ALA A 96 -44.15 -5.31 -38.45
CA ALA A 96 -43.83 -3.93 -38.02
C ALA A 96 -45.05 -2.97 -38.23
N PRO A 97 -45.02 -1.65 -37.88
CA PRO A 97 -44.22 -0.65 -38.62
C PRO A 97 -43.84 0.68 -37.87
N ASP A 98 -43.22 1.57 -38.66
CA ASP A 98 -42.68 2.92 -38.48
C ASP A 98 -43.56 4.03 -37.86
N HIS A 99 -42.89 5.05 -37.28
CA HIS A 99 -43.03 6.50 -37.60
C HIS A 99 -42.39 7.38 -36.51
N CYS A 100 -41.52 8.34 -36.89
CA CYS A 100 -41.40 9.61 -36.16
C CYS A 100 -40.79 10.73 -37.02
N SER A 101 -41.39 11.91 -36.85
CA SER A 101 -41.42 13.06 -37.75
C SER A 101 -40.33 14.10 -37.46
N GLU A 102 -39.84 14.75 -38.51
CA GLU A 102 -39.00 15.96 -38.47
C GLU A 102 -39.77 17.17 -37.91
N ALA A 103 -39.10 17.96 -37.06
CA ALA A 103 -39.53 19.29 -36.65
C ALA A 103 -38.35 20.27 -36.81
N GLU A 104 -38.56 21.22 -37.72
CA GLU A 104 -37.64 22.27 -38.15
C GLU A 104 -37.55 23.39 -37.09
N LEU A 105 -36.37 23.62 -36.52
CA LEU A 105 -36.13 24.64 -35.48
C LEU A 105 -35.14 25.70 -36.01
N ARG A 106 -35.66 26.90 -36.30
CA ARG A 106 -34.85 28.09 -36.66
C ARG A 106 -34.18 28.69 -35.42
N VAL A 107 -32.87 28.88 -35.48
CA VAL A 107 -32.06 29.59 -34.46
C VAL A 107 -31.60 30.95 -35.04
N PRO A 108 -31.73 32.08 -34.32
CA PRO A 108 -31.18 33.37 -34.75
C PRO A 108 -29.67 33.46 -34.45
N GLY A 109 -28.91 33.99 -35.40
CA GLY A 109 -27.45 34.15 -35.31
C GLY A 109 -27.02 35.27 -34.34
N PRO A 110 -25.80 35.18 -33.75
CA PRO A 110 -25.32 36.15 -32.79
C PRO A 110 -24.70 37.39 -33.44
N CYS A 111 -24.96 38.53 -32.80
CA CYS A 111 -24.50 39.87 -33.16
C CYS A 111 -22.97 40.04 -32.94
N GLU A 112 -22.26 40.52 -33.96
CA GLU A 112 -20.79 40.66 -34.00
C GLU A 112 -20.18 41.64 -32.98
N GLU A 113 -20.99 42.48 -32.32
CA GLU A 113 -20.48 43.50 -31.38
C GLU A 113 -20.04 42.95 -30.00
N THR A 114 -20.37 41.69 -29.67
CA THR A 114 -19.98 41.09 -28.37
C THR A 114 -18.54 40.54 -28.38
N LEU A 115 -17.97 40.26 -29.55
CA LEU A 115 -16.65 39.65 -29.68
C LEU A 115 -15.50 40.66 -29.50
N LEU A 116 -15.69 41.92 -29.89
CA LEU A 116 -14.65 42.95 -29.79
C LEU A 116 -14.40 43.43 -28.35
N SER A 117 -15.44 43.47 -27.51
CA SER A 117 -15.27 43.75 -26.06
C SER A 117 -14.57 42.61 -25.31
N ALA A 118 -14.80 41.35 -25.72
CA ALA A 118 -14.12 40.20 -25.12
C ALA A 118 -12.62 40.16 -25.47
N VAL A 119 -12.24 40.62 -26.67
CA VAL A 119 -10.83 40.68 -27.11
C VAL A 119 -10.07 41.84 -26.45
N GLN A 120 -10.72 42.97 -26.14
CA GLN A 120 -10.05 44.06 -25.42
C GLN A 120 -9.88 43.80 -23.91
N ALA A 121 -10.79 43.04 -23.30
CA ALA A 121 -10.62 42.53 -21.93
C ALA A 121 -9.50 41.47 -21.82
N TYR A 122 -9.21 40.77 -22.92
CA TYR A 122 -8.19 39.72 -23.02
C TYR A 122 -6.75 40.25 -22.96
N ASP A 123 -6.46 41.40 -23.59
CA ASP A 123 -5.10 41.98 -23.58
C ASP A 123 -4.71 42.56 -22.20
N GLY A 124 -5.68 43.03 -21.42
CA GLY A 124 -5.44 43.57 -20.07
C GLY A 124 -5.19 42.52 -18.99
N ALA A 125 -5.70 41.29 -19.17
CA ALA A 125 -5.51 40.18 -18.23
C ALA A 125 -4.22 39.40 -18.51
N SER A 126 -3.85 39.23 -19.78
CA SER A 126 -2.63 38.54 -20.22
C SER A 126 -1.35 39.24 -19.73
N GLN A 127 -1.34 40.57 -19.69
CA GLN A 127 -0.16 41.32 -19.22
C GLN A 127 0.03 41.34 -17.70
N ARG A 128 -0.99 41.02 -16.89
CA ARG A 128 -0.87 41.00 -15.42
C ARG A 128 -0.29 39.70 -14.85
N ASN A 129 -0.28 38.61 -15.61
CA ASN A 129 0.16 37.29 -15.14
C ASN A 129 1.60 36.91 -15.54
N HIS A 130 2.23 37.63 -16.48
CA HIS A 130 3.62 37.40 -16.87
C HIS A 130 4.68 37.78 -15.81
N ALA A 131 4.27 38.20 -14.61
CA ALA A 131 5.14 38.65 -13.53
C ALA A 131 5.10 37.76 -12.27
N GLN A 132 4.79 36.46 -12.38
CA GLN A 132 4.93 35.52 -11.25
C GLN A 132 6.23 34.70 -11.38
N PRO A 133 7.26 34.95 -10.54
CA PRO A 133 8.50 34.19 -10.58
C PRO A 133 8.31 32.78 -9.98
N ASN A 134 8.82 31.76 -10.68
CA ASN A 134 9.20 30.42 -10.21
C ASN A 134 8.36 29.81 -9.07
N ARG A 135 7.11 29.39 -9.35
CA ARG A 135 6.41 28.52 -8.40
C ARG A 135 7.11 27.17 -8.32
N SER A 136 7.37 26.66 -7.12
CA SER A 136 7.95 25.32 -6.94
C SER A 136 6.98 24.24 -7.46
N PRO A 137 7.43 23.02 -7.80
CA PRO A 137 6.54 21.95 -8.24
C PRO A 137 5.48 21.61 -7.19
N GLU A 138 5.79 21.81 -5.91
CA GLU A 138 4.86 21.64 -4.79
C GLU A 138 3.76 22.72 -4.78
N GLN A 139 4.06 23.95 -5.18
CA GLN A 139 3.09 25.04 -5.28
C GLN A 139 2.15 24.87 -6.48
N ILE A 140 2.67 24.36 -7.60
CA ILE A 140 1.85 23.96 -8.75
C ILE A 140 0.95 22.80 -8.36
N ALA A 141 1.50 21.79 -7.68
CA ALA A 141 0.73 20.66 -7.19
C ALA A 141 -0.36 21.06 -6.21
N LYS A 142 -0.10 21.98 -5.27
CA LYS A 142 -1.12 22.54 -4.37
C LYS A 142 -2.26 23.23 -5.12
N PHE A 143 -1.97 23.85 -6.27
CA PHE A 143 -2.99 24.47 -7.11
C PHE A 143 -3.94 23.43 -7.76
N TYR A 144 -3.43 22.24 -8.06
CA TYR A 144 -4.23 21.11 -8.59
C TYR A 144 -4.67 20.09 -7.52
N GLY A 145 -4.19 20.23 -6.29
CA GLY A 145 -4.14 19.19 -5.25
C GLY A 145 -5.47 18.81 -4.61
N GLY A 146 -6.58 19.41 -5.03
CA GLY A 146 -7.92 19.00 -4.61
C GLY A 146 -8.41 17.71 -5.29
N CYS A 147 -7.75 17.25 -6.34
CA CYS A 147 -8.17 16.06 -7.10
C CYS A 147 -6.96 15.27 -7.61
N GLU A 148 -6.80 14.02 -7.17
CA GLU A 148 -5.70 13.13 -7.61
C GLU A 148 -5.67 12.97 -9.14
N ASP A 149 -6.84 12.87 -9.78
CA ASP A 149 -6.95 12.73 -11.23
C ASP A 149 -6.37 13.93 -11.97
N HIS A 150 -6.61 15.15 -11.48
CA HIS A 150 -6.06 16.36 -12.10
C HIS A 150 -4.54 16.46 -11.94
N ALA A 151 -4.02 16.08 -10.78
CA ALA A 151 -2.58 16.02 -10.57
C ALA A 151 -1.94 14.98 -11.50
N ALA A 152 -2.55 13.80 -11.66
CA ALA A 152 -2.07 12.78 -12.58
C ALA A 152 -2.15 13.23 -14.05
N ASP A 153 -3.21 13.92 -14.44
CA ASP A 153 -3.38 14.51 -15.78
C ASP A 153 -2.33 15.60 -16.07
N PHE A 154 -2.05 16.45 -15.08
CA PHE A 154 -0.96 17.43 -15.19
C PHE A 154 0.39 16.73 -15.37
N TRP A 155 0.76 15.83 -14.45
CA TRP A 155 2.10 15.22 -14.45
C TRP A 155 2.38 14.34 -15.64
N GLY A 156 1.41 13.60 -16.16
CA GLY A 156 1.65 12.86 -17.40
C GLY A 156 1.69 13.76 -18.66
N CYS A 157 1.11 14.97 -18.65
CA CYS A 157 1.36 15.92 -19.73
C CYS A 157 2.80 16.46 -19.66
N VAL A 158 3.32 16.67 -18.45
CA VAL A 158 4.74 16.99 -18.22
C VAL A 158 5.63 15.82 -18.68
N ALA A 159 5.27 14.59 -18.32
CA ALA A 159 6.01 13.40 -18.72
C ALA A 159 6.08 13.21 -20.24
N ASP A 160 4.94 13.33 -20.93
CA ASP A 160 4.87 13.24 -22.39
C ASP A 160 5.73 14.34 -23.05
N LYS A 161 5.77 15.53 -22.46
CA LYS A 161 6.53 16.68 -22.98
C LYS A 161 8.03 16.53 -22.77
N ASP A 162 8.44 16.06 -21.60
CA ASP A 162 9.85 15.96 -21.20
C ASP A 162 10.45 14.56 -21.48
N ASN A 163 9.71 13.68 -22.16
CA ASN A 163 10.06 12.29 -22.45
C ASN A 163 10.49 11.51 -21.20
N LEU A 164 9.83 11.75 -20.07
CA LEU A 164 10.12 11.05 -18.82
C LEU A 164 9.70 9.59 -18.92
N THR A 165 10.48 8.70 -18.31
CA THR A 165 10.03 7.31 -18.15
C THR A 165 8.77 7.24 -17.29
N PRO A 166 7.91 6.22 -17.44
CA PRO A 166 6.70 6.08 -16.61
C PRO A 166 6.98 6.13 -15.12
N LEU A 167 8.08 5.51 -14.67
CA LEU A 167 8.49 5.52 -13.27
C LEU A 167 8.87 6.93 -12.78
N GLU A 168 9.62 7.69 -13.55
CA GLU A 168 10.03 9.06 -13.18
C GLU A 168 8.81 9.98 -13.03
N ALA A 169 7.86 9.89 -13.97
CA ALA A 169 6.62 10.65 -13.93
C ALA A 169 5.80 10.37 -12.67
N VAL A 170 5.68 9.09 -12.31
CA VAL A 170 4.99 8.65 -11.09
C VAL A 170 5.71 9.14 -9.84
N MET A 171 7.04 9.06 -9.79
CA MET A 171 7.83 9.56 -8.66
C MET A 171 7.66 11.07 -8.45
N TRP A 172 7.48 11.83 -9.53
CA TRP A 172 7.19 13.27 -9.45
C TRP A 172 5.77 13.53 -8.93
N LEU A 173 4.77 12.80 -9.44
CA LEU A 173 3.39 12.86 -8.95
C LEU A 173 3.32 12.52 -7.45
N ALA A 174 4.02 11.48 -6.99
CA ALA A 174 4.03 11.06 -5.59
C ALA A 174 4.53 12.16 -4.64
N ARG A 175 5.56 12.93 -5.02
CA ARG A 175 6.07 14.04 -4.20
C ARG A 175 5.05 15.18 -4.05
N SER A 176 4.13 15.25 -4.99
CA SER A 176 3.18 16.35 -5.15
C SER A 176 1.85 16.13 -4.40
N LEU A 177 1.56 14.88 -4.04
CA LEU A 177 0.34 14.49 -3.32
C LEU A 177 0.47 14.80 -1.81
N PRO A 178 -0.62 15.29 -1.17
CA PRO A 178 -0.64 15.52 0.27
C PRO A 178 -0.46 14.20 1.04
N ALA A 179 0.07 14.29 2.26
CA ALA A 179 0.05 13.14 3.16
C ALA A 179 -1.41 12.84 3.57
N PRO A 180 -1.82 11.56 3.62
CA PRO A 180 -3.16 11.21 4.06
C PRO A 180 -3.38 11.64 5.52
N MET A 181 -4.52 12.26 5.82
CA MET A 181 -4.87 12.69 7.17
C MET A 181 -5.41 11.51 8.00
N LEU A 182 -4.86 11.34 9.21
CA LEU A 182 -5.02 10.15 10.07
C LEU A 182 -6.03 10.30 11.22
N GLU A 183 -6.84 11.36 11.23
CA GLU A 183 -7.77 11.60 12.34
C GLU A 183 -9.02 10.72 12.26
N GLY A 184 -9.43 10.18 13.41
CA GLY A 184 -10.71 9.47 13.56
C GLY A 184 -10.71 8.00 13.09
N ARG A 185 -9.56 7.31 13.12
CA ARG A 185 -9.38 5.90 12.72
C ARG A 185 -10.50 4.98 13.18
N SER A 186 -10.76 4.93 14.50
CA SER A 186 -11.73 3.99 15.08
C SER A 186 -13.15 4.20 14.54
N ARG A 187 -13.58 5.47 14.40
CA ARG A 187 -14.88 5.81 13.79
C ARG A 187 -14.97 5.41 12.33
N ARG A 188 -13.90 5.66 11.57
CA ARG A 188 -13.84 5.32 10.15
C ARG A 188 -13.88 3.81 9.94
N TRP A 189 -13.09 3.06 10.69
CA TRP A 189 -13.04 1.59 10.57
C TRP A 189 -14.38 0.97 10.89
N ARG A 190 -15.05 1.41 11.98
CA ARG A 190 -16.42 1.00 12.27
C ARG A 190 -17.37 1.32 11.12
N ALA A 191 -17.37 2.54 10.62
CA ALA A 191 -18.25 2.94 9.53
C ALA A 191 -18.03 2.13 8.23
N THR A 192 -16.80 1.72 7.95
CA THR A 192 -16.46 1.02 6.70
C THR A 192 -16.56 -0.51 6.80
N LEU A 193 -16.21 -1.08 7.94
CA LEU A 193 -16.07 -2.53 8.14
C LEU A 193 -17.23 -3.14 8.92
N LEU A 194 -17.84 -2.42 9.85
CA LEU A 194 -18.92 -2.93 10.68
C LEU A 194 -20.26 -2.79 9.92
N GLN A 195 -20.95 -3.91 9.72
CA GLN A 195 -22.33 -3.87 9.20
C GLN A 195 -23.31 -3.58 10.34
N SER A 196 -24.40 -2.87 10.04
CA SER A 196 -25.50 -2.65 10.99
C SER A 196 -26.14 -3.98 11.39
N GLY A 197 -26.44 -4.14 12.69
CA GLY A 197 -27.15 -5.31 13.22
C GLY A 197 -26.27 -6.35 13.91
N HIS A 198 -24.95 -6.19 13.87
CA HIS A 198 -24.03 -7.01 14.65
C HIS A 198 -23.88 -6.44 16.05
N GLY A 199 -24.35 -7.20 17.04
CA GLY A 199 -24.28 -6.83 18.45
C GLY A 199 -23.23 -7.63 19.22
N ARG A 200 -22.93 -7.16 20.43
CA ARG A 200 -22.07 -7.86 21.39
C ARG A 200 -22.58 -9.27 21.73
N SER A 201 -23.90 -9.42 21.87
CA SER A 201 -24.53 -10.72 22.21
C SER A 201 -24.25 -11.80 21.16
N GLY A 202 -24.26 -11.46 19.87
CA GLY A 202 -23.97 -12.41 18.80
C GLY A 202 -22.50 -12.88 18.82
N PHE A 203 -21.57 -11.98 19.16
CA PHE A 203 -20.17 -12.36 19.36
C PHE A 203 -20.00 -13.29 20.57
N GLU A 204 -20.65 -12.98 21.71
CA GLU A 204 -20.57 -13.80 22.92
C GLU A 204 -21.11 -15.23 22.68
N GLU A 205 -22.19 -15.38 21.92
CA GLU A 205 -22.73 -16.68 21.53
C GLU A 205 -21.73 -17.48 20.67
N LEU A 206 -21.13 -16.85 19.66
CA LEU A 206 -20.14 -17.49 18.79
C LEU A 206 -18.86 -17.86 19.55
N ARG A 207 -18.41 -17.00 20.46
CA ARG A 207 -17.27 -17.29 21.34
C ARG A 207 -17.55 -18.48 22.25
N ALA A 208 -18.74 -18.55 22.86
CA ALA A 208 -19.13 -19.68 23.70
C ALA A 208 -19.16 -21.00 22.90
N ARG A 209 -19.65 -20.97 21.65
CA ARG A 209 -19.60 -22.11 20.74
C ARG A 209 -18.17 -22.52 20.39
N ALA A 210 -17.30 -21.54 20.10
CA ALA A 210 -15.90 -21.79 19.79
C ALA A 210 -15.15 -22.45 20.98
N TRP A 211 -15.49 -22.09 22.21
CA TRP A 211 -14.94 -22.74 23.42
C TRP A 211 -15.49 -24.14 23.67
N ALA A 212 -16.72 -24.42 23.25
CA ALA A 212 -17.32 -25.75 23.36
C ALA A 212 -16.85 -26.73 22.28
N ALA A 213 -16.15 -26.25 21.24
CA ALA A 213 -15.63 -27.09 20.16
C ALA A 213 -14.55 -28.06 20.68
N ALA A 214 -14.49 -29.27 20.13
CA ALA A 214 -13.52 -30.29 20.54
C ALA A 214 -12.06 -29.82 20.35
N GLU A 215 -11.79 -29.03 19.32
CA GLU A 215 -10.47 -28.49 18.99
C GLU A 215 -10.15 -27.16 19.70
N ALA A 216 -11.03 -26.65 20.57
CA ALA A 216 -10.90 -25.32 21.15
C ALA A 216 -9.52 -25.06 21.79
N GLN A 217 -8.99 -26.05 22.51
CA GLN A 217 -7.70 -25.93 23.17
C GLN A 217 -6.53 -25.90 22.16
N THR A 218 -6.61 -26.70 21.09
CA THR A 218 -5.58 -26.73 20.04
C THR A 218 -5.53 -25.38 19.32
N LEU A 219 -6.69 -24.89 18.87
CA LEU A 219 -6.82 -23.58 18.21
C LEU A 219 -6.29 -22.45 19.09
N ARG A 220 -6.60 -22.48 20.38
CA ARG A 220 -6.11 -21.48 21.34
C ARG A 220 -4.58 -21.50 21.44
N LEU A 221 -3.97 -22.67 21.57
CA LEU A 221 -2.50 -22.81 21.67
C LEU A 221 -1.79 -22.34 20.39
N GLU A 222 -2.39 -22.56 19.22
CA GLU A 222 -1.88 -22.09 17.94
C GLU A 222 -1.97 -20.57 17.80
N ALA A 223 -3.12 -19.99 18.19
CA ALA A 223 -3.30 -18.54 18.25
C ALA A 223 -2.31 -17.90 19.24
N GLU A 224 -2.14 -18.44 20.45
CA GLU A 224 -1.14 -17.94 21.42
C GLU A 224 0.30 -18.01 20.87
N ARG A 225 0.63 -19.06 20.11
CA ARG A 225 1.94 -19.20 19.47
C ARG A 225 2.16 -18.14 18.40
N GLU A 226 1.14 -17.86 17.58
CA GLU A 226 1.21 -16.84 16.54
C GLU A 226 1.27 -15.43 17.13
N LEU A 227 0.49 -15.17 18.19
CA LEU A 227 0.45 -13.88 18.89
C LEU A 227 1.82 -13.45 19.43
N ARG A 228 2.64 -14.40 19.90
CA ARG A 228 4.02 -14.11 20.35
C ARG A 228 4.92 -13.52 19.25
N ARG A 229 4.54 -13.70 17.98
CA ARG A 229 5.23 -13.16 16.81
C ARG A 229 4.59 -11.87 16.34
N ALA A 230 3.26 -11.78 16.40
CA ALA A 230 2.51 -10.59 16.01
C ALA A 230 2.88 -9.39 16.88
N PHE A 231 3.32 -8.30 16.26
CA PHE A 231 3.56 -7.00 16.93
C PHE A 231 4.40 -7.09 18.21
N ARG A 232 5.40 -7.99 18.22
CA ARG A 232 6.25 -8.22 19.39
C ARG A 232 6.96 -6.93 19.82
N GLY A 233 6.76 -6.54 21.07
CA GLY A 233 7.39 -5.37 21.70
C GLY A 233 6.65 -4.04 21.48
N GLU A 234 5.47 -4.08 20.87
CA GLU A 234 4.61 -2.90 20.75
C GLU A 234 3.88 -2.63 22.08
N GLU A 235 3.82 -1.37 22.52
CA GLU A 235 3.27 -0.97 23.83
C GLU A 235 1.80 -1.39 24.01
N PHE A 236 0.99 -1.35 22.95
CA PHE A 236 -0.43 -1.74 23.04
C PHE A 236 -0.63 -3.21 23.39
N MET A 237 0.35 -4.08 23.07
CA MET A 237 0.32 -5.51 23.42
C MET A 237 0.52 -5.75 24.91
N GLU A 238 1.03 -4.76 25.65
CA GLU A 238 1.21 -4.83 27.11
C GLU A 238 -0.06 -4.42 27.86
N SER A 239 -1.09 -3.95 27.16
CA SER A 239 -2.36 -3.55 27.77
C SER A 239 -3.11 -4.76 28.36
N PRO A 240 -3.59 -4.69 29.61
CA PRO A 240 -4.26 -5.82 30.27
C PRO A 240 -5.46 -6.33 29.47
N GLY A 241 -5.52 -7.64 29.22
CA GLY A 241 -6.63 -8.30 28.52
C GLY A 241 -6.60 -8.20 27.00
N VAL A 242 -5.76 -7.33 26.41
CA VAL A 242 -5.66 -7.19 24.95
C VAL A 242 -5.13 -8.46 24.29
N PRO A 243 -4.01 -9.07 24.76
CA PRO A 243 -3.54 -10.34 24.21
C PRO A 243 -4.60 -11.44 24.22
N GLU A 244 -5.29 -11.60 25.35
CA GLU A 244 -6.35 -12.59 25.52
C GLU A 244 -7.52 -12.34 24.58
N ALA A 245 -7.94 -11.08 24.44
CA ALA A 245 -9.00 -10.69 23.52
C ALA A 245 -8.64 -11.02 22.06
N ILE A 246 -7.39 -10.80 21.65
CA ILE A 246 -6.88 -11.13 20.30
C ILE A 246 -6.92 -12.65 20.06
N VAL A 247 -6.45 -13.45 21.03
CA VAL A 247 -6.51 -14.92 20.94
C VAL A 247 -7.95 -15.39 20.80
N GLU A 248 -8.87 -14.86 21.61
CA GLU A 248 -10.29 -15.22 21.55
C GLU A 248 -10.92 -14.87 20.21
N ILE A 249 -10.61 -13.70 19.64
CA ILE A 249 -11.10 -13.31 18.31
C ILE A 249 -10.58 -14.30 17.25
N ALA A 250 -9.27 -14.57 17.24
CA ALA A 250 -8.64 -15.45 16.26
C ALA A 250 -9.16 -16.89 16.37
N GLN A 251 -9.32 -17.40 17.59
CA GLN A 251 -9.92 -18.70 17.88
C GLN A 251 -11.38 -18.75 17.39
N THR A 252 -12.19 -17.73 17.70
CA THR A 252 -13.61 -17.69 17.32
C THR A 252 -13.78 -17.65 15.80
N ILE A 253 -12.91 -16.94 15.07
CA ILE A 253 -12.90 -16.91 13.61
C ILE A 253 -12.46 -18.24 12.99
N SER A 254 -11.55 -18.96 13.65
CA SER A 254 -10.98 -20.22 13.16
C SER A 254 -11.86 -21.43 13.46
N ALA A 255 -12.61 -21.41 14.56
CA ALA A 255 -13.41 -22.54 15.04
C ALA A 255 -14.36 -23.17 13.99
N PRO A 256 -15.06 -22.41 13.11
CA PRO A 256 -15.90 -23.02 12.08
C PRO A 256 -15.13 -23.87 11.05
N LYS A 257 -13.81 -23.69 10.93
CA LYS A 257 -12.96 -24.42 9.99
C LYS A 257 -12.27 -25.63 10.61
N GLY A 258 -12.33 -25.79 11.93
CA GLY A 258 -11.57 -26.81 12.67
C GLY A 258 -10.07 -26.54 12.82
N ASP A 259 -9.49 -25.69 11.96
CA ASP A 259 -8.07 -25.35 11.96
C ASP A 259 -7.79 -23.86 12.17
N HIS A 260 -6.66 -23.54 12.81
CA HIS A 260 -6.23 -22.15 13.02
C HIS A 260 -5.91 -21.47 11.71
N LEU A 261 -6.55 -20.34 11.45
CA LEU A 261 -6.32 -19.58 10.23
C LEU A 261 -4.99 -18.80 10.32
N PRO A 262 -3.99 -19.06 9.45
CA PRO A 262 -2.74 -18.33 9.47
C PRO A 262 -2.95 -16.82 9.23
N GLY A 263 -2.29 -15.98 10.01
CA GLY A 263 -2.44 -14.53 9.97
C GLY A 263 -3.63 -13.99 10.79
N ALA A 264 -4.48 -14.85 11.36
CA ALA A 264 -5.68 -14.40 12.06
C ALA A 264 -5.36 -13.56 13.29
N THR A 265 -4.32 -13.91 14.05
CA THR A 265 -3.91 -13.12 15.21
C THR A 265 -3.33 -11.77 14.81
N HIS A 266 -2.62 -11.67 13.69
CA HIS A 266 -2.08 -10.41 13.18
C HIS A 266 -3.19 -9.44 12.77
N ILE A 267 -4.22 -9.95 12.06
CA ILE A 267 -5.38 -9.13 11.67
C ILE A 267 -6.20 -8.72 12.91
N ALA A 268 -6.47 -9.65 13.83
CA ALA A 268 -7.20 -9.37 15.06
C ALA A 268 -6.46 -8.34 15.93
N ALA A 269 -5.13 -8.46 16.07
CA ALA A 269 -4.31 -7.50 16.79
C ALA A 269 -4.39 -6.09 16.19
N LEU A 270 -4.32 -5.97 14.86
CA LEU A 270 -4.44 -4.67 14.20
C LEU A 270 -5.85 -4.07 14.36
N LEU A 271 -6.90 -4.89 14.27
CA LEU A 271 -8.27 -4.44 14.50
C LEU A 271 -8.46 -3.94 15.93
N MET A 272 -7.95 -4.68 16.92
CA MET A 272 -7.94 -4.23 18.32
C MET A 272 -7.20 -2.91 18.48
N TYR A 273 -6.01 -2.78 17.87
CA TYR A 273 -5.23 -1.54 17.89
C TYR A 273 -6.01 -0.34 17.34
N GLY A 274 -6.71 -0.50 16.21
CA GLY A 274 -7.45 0.59 15.58
C GLY A 274 -8.79 0.92 16.24
N LEU A 275 -9.43 -0.05 16.91
CA LEU A 275 -10.80 0.08 17.43
C LEU A 275 -10.87 0.37 18.94
N LEU A 276 -9.88 -0.06 19.72
CA LEU A 276 -9.82 0.13 21.17
C LEU A 276 -9.85 1.60 21.63
N PRO A 277 -9.22 2.57 20.93
CA PRO A 277 -9.23 3.95 21.39
C PRO A 277 -10.65 4.52 21.53
N GLY A 278 -11.00 4.88 22.77
CA GLY A 278 -12.26 5.56 23.13
C GLY A 278 -13.45 4.64 23.43
N VAL A 279 -13.25 3.33 23.58
CA VAL A 279 -14.29 2.36 23.94
C VAL A 279 -13.79 1.37 25.00
N THR A 280 -14.69 0.54 25.53
CA THR A 280 -14.31 -0.56 26.43
C THR A 280 -13.62 -1.70 25.68
N LEU A 281 -12.86 -2.53 26.41
CA LEU A 281 -12.16 -3.68 25.82
C LEU A 281 -13.14 -4.67 25.19
N GLU A 282 -14.27 -4.93 25.86
CA GLU A 282 -15.29 -5.86 25.39
C GLU A 282 -16.02 -5.36 24.14
N GLU A 283 -16.29 -4.05 24.07
CA GLU A 283 -16.84 -3.43 22.86
C GLU A 283 -15.85 -3.47 21.70
N ALA A 284 -14.59 -3.11 21.94
CA ALA A 284 -13.54 -3.19 20.93
C ALA A 284 -13.34 -4.62 20.42
N GLN A 285 -13.40 -5.60 21.32
CA GLN A 285 -13.27 -7.02 20.99
C GLN A 285 -14.41 -7.49 20.08
N ALA A 286 -15.66 -7.15 20.43
CA ALA A 286 -16.81 -7.49 19.61
C ALA A 286 -16.76 -6.78 18.24
N ASP A 287 -16.42 -5.50 18.21
CA ASP A 287 -16.25 -4.73 16.97
C ASP A 287 -15.14 -5.34 16.09
N ALA A 288 -14.00 -5.69 16.68
CA ALA A 288 -12.88 -6.29 15.99
C ALA A 288 -13.24 -7.65 15.41
N PHE A 289 -13.94 -8.51 16.18
CA PHE A 289 -14.46 -9.77 15.68
C PHE A 289 -15.36 -9.57 14.46
N TRP A 290 -16.35 -8.68 14.54
CA TRP A 290 -17.30 -8.48 13.45
C TRP A 290 -16.64 -7.84 12.23
N CYS A 291 -15.72 -6.88 12.43
CA CYS A 291 -14.90 -6.36 11.34
C CYS A 291 -14.10 -7.48 10.68
N PHE A 292 -13.47 -8.37 11.47
CA PHE A 292 -12.68 -9.47 10.92
C PHE A 292 -13.55 -10.49 10.17
N PHE A 293 -14.70 -10.86 10.72
CA PHE A 293 -15.67 -11.72 10.07
C PHE A 293 -16.10 -11.15 8.71
N GLN A 294 -16.34 -9.83 8.64
CA GLN A 294 -16.69 -9.15 7.39
C GLN A 294 -15.55 -9.16 6.36
N LEU A 295 -14.29 -9.06 6.81
CA LEU A 295 -13.14 -9.19 5.91
C LEU A 295 -13.04 -10.59 5.31
N GLN A 296 -13.30 -11.62 6.11
CA GLN A 296 -13.28 -13.02 5.66
C GLN A 296 -14.41 -13.31 4.66
N THR A 297 -15.63 -12.86 4.94
CA THR A 297 -16.79 -13.12 4.07
C THR A 297 -16.68 -12.38 2.72
N LYS A 298 -16.09 -11.19 2.70
CA LYS A 298 -15.88 -10.42 1.47
C LYS A 298 -14.73 -10.92 0.59
N LYS A 299 -14.12 -12.06 0.92
CA LYS A 299 -12.92 -12.60 0.25
C LYS A 299 -11.83 -11.53 0.09
N ALA A 300 -11.68 -10.64 1.08
CA ALA A 300 -10.69 -9.56 1.03
C ALA A 300 -9.26 -10.12 0.98
N THR A 301 -9.06 -11.38 1.38
CA THR A 301 -7.82 -12.11 1.17
C THR A 301 -7.79 -12.66 -0.25
N SER A 302 -7.30 -11.87 -1.20
CA SER A 302 -6.86 -12.42 -2.49
C SER A 302 -5.84 -13.52 -2.22
N SER A 303 -5.93 -14.63 -2.96
CA SER A 303 -4.92 -15.68 -2.87
C SER A 303 -3.55 -15.09 -3.20
N THR A 304 -2.51 -15.59 -2.55
CA THR A 304 -1.13 -15.14 -2.79
C THR A 304 -0.78 -15.26 -4.27
N ASP A 305 -1.30 -16.26 -4.97
CA ASP A 305 -1.15 -16.42 -6.43
C ASP A 305 -1.78 -15.29 -7.24
N ARG A 306 -3.01 -14.89 -6.91
CA ARG A 306 -3.68 -13.78 -7.59
C ARG A 306 -2.89 -12.49 -7.37
N ARG A 307 -2.41 -12.28 -6.14
CA ARG A 307 -1.57 -11.12 -5.81
C ARG A 307 -0.22 -11.16 -6.52
N ALA A 308 0.43 -12.32 -6.61
CA ALA A 308 1.68 -12.51 -7.33
C ALA A 308 1.55 -12.19 -8.82
N LYS A 309 0.50 -12.69 -9.47
CA LYS A 309 0.18 -12.37 -10.87
C LYS A 309 -0.06 -10.87 -11.05
N ARG A 310 -0.88 -10.27 -10.18
CA ARG A 310 -1.19 -8.85 -10.24
C ARG A 310 0.05 -7.98 -10.02
N LEU A 311 0.89 -8.33 -9.04
CA LEU A 311 2.14 -7.65 -8.79
C LEU A 311 3.08 -7.72 -10.00
N GLN A 312 3.18 -8.89 -10.64
CA GLN A 312 3.97 -9.07 -11.85
C GLN A 312 3.47 -8.18 -13.00
N GLU A 313 2.16 -8.10 -13.23
CA GLU A 313 1.57 -7.19 -14.23
C GLU A 313 1.91 -5.72 -13.95
N LEU A 314 1.78 -5.30 -12.69
CA LEU A 314 2.10 -3.95 -12.26
C LEU A 314 3.60 -3.65 -12.46
N LEU A 315 4.49 -4.52 -11.98
CA LEU A 315 5.93 -4.34 -12.14
C LEU A 315 6.33 -4.36 -13.62
N ARG A 316 5.78 -5.25 -14.45
CA ARG A 316 6.03 -5.22 -15.91
C ARG A 316 5.61 -3.90 -16.53
N THR A 317 4.54 -3.29 -16.03
CA THR A 317 4.02 -2.02 -16.55
C THR A 317 4.90 -0.81 -16.17
N PHE A 318 5.45 -0.79 -14.95
CA PHE A 318 6.16 0.39 -14.42
C PHE A 318 7.69 0.23 -14.37
N ASP A 319 8.22 -0.99 -14.32
CA ASP A 319 9.64 -1.31 -14.21
C ASP A 319 9.94 -2.75 -14.65
N GLU A 320 9.88 -2.98 -15.95
CA GLU A 320 10.11 -4.28 -16.59
C GLU A 320 11.43 -4.96 -16.16
N PRO A 321 12.59 -4.28 -16.08
CA PRO A 321 13.84 -4.92 -15.65
C PRO A 321 13.75 -5.53 -14.23
N LEU A 322 13.09 -4.84 -13.30
CA LEU A 322 12.92 -5.35 -11.94
C LEU A 322 11.95 -6.54 -11.92
N CYS A 323 10.89 -6.49 -12.73
CA CYS A 323 9.96 -7.60 -12.91
C CYS A 323 10.67 -8.86 -13.42
N GLU A 324 11.53 -8.71 -14.43
CA GLU A 324 12.31 -9.82 -14.99
C GLU A 324 13.25 -10.44 -13.96
N VAL A 325 13.99 -9.60 -13.21
CA VAL A 325 14.88 -10.08 -12.14
C VAL A 325 14.11 -10.89 -11.10
N LEU A 326 13.00 -10.35 -10.58
CA LEU A 326 12.20 -11.02 -9.55
C LEU A 326 11.55 -12.30 -10.08
N THR A 327 11.09 -12.30 -11.34
CA THR A 327 10.48 -13.49 -11.97
C THR A 327 11.54 -14.57 -12.19
N ARG A 328 12.70 -14.21 -12.74
CA ARG A 328 13.81 -15.14 -13.02
C ARG A 328 14.33 -15.82 -11.75
N GLN A 329 14.36 -15.09 -10.64
CA GLN A 329 14.80 -15.62 -9.34
C GLN A 329 13.67 -16.33 -8.56
N GLY A 330 12.43 -16.39 -9.08
CA GLY A 330 11.29 -16.98 -8.39
C GLY A 330 10.81 -16.19 -7.16
N LEU A 331 11.20 -14.91 -7.03
CA LEU A 331 10.96 -14.09 -5.83
C LEU A 331 9.69 -13.25 -5.90
N ILE A 332 8.92 -13.32 -6.99
CA ILE A 332 7.62 -12.64 -7.09
C ILE A 332 6.65 -13.11 -5.99
N PHE A 333 6.65 -14.40 -5.66
CA PHE A 333 5.83 -14.91 -4.56
C PHE A 333 6.30 -14.37 -3.21
N VAL A 334 7.61 -14.36 -2.94
CA VAL A 334 8.16 -13.78 -1.70
C VAL A 334 7.74 -12.31 -1.55
N ALA A 335 7.77 -11.54 -2.64
CA ALA A 335 7.27 -10.17 -2.65
C ALA A 335 5.75 -10.10 -2.40
N ALA A 336 4.95 -10.92 -3.09
CA ALA A 336 3.50 -11.01 -2.91
C ALA A 336 3.10 -11.32 -1.45
N ARG A 337 3.90 -12.14 -0.76
CA ARG A 337 3.70 -12.50 0.64
C ARG A 337 3.82 -11.33 1.61
N LEU A 338 4.50 -10.24 1.25
CA LEU A 338 4.52 -9.03 2.09
C LEU A 338 3.13 -8.40 2.26
N GLY A 339 2.22 -8.67 1.31
CA GLY A 339 0.81 -8.28 1.41
C GLY A 339 -0.09 -9.32 2.08
N GLU A 340 0.44 -10.48 2.50
CA GLU A 340 -0.35 -11.47 3.25
C GLU A 340 -0.90 -10.87 4.54
N ALA A 341 -2.01 -11.44 5.00
CA ALA A 341 -2.75 -10.95 6.15
C ALA A 341 -3.00 -9.43 6.10
N LEU A 342 -3.20 -8.86 4.90
CA LEU A 342 -3.42 -7.42 4.68
C LEU A 342 -2.28 -6.56 5.26
N PHE A 343 -1.03 -6.93 4.95
CA PHE A 343 0.21 -6.29 5.41
C PHE A 343 0.56 -6.49 6.89
N THR A 344 -0.31 -7.12 7.68
CA THR A 344 -0.06 -7.30 9.13
C THR A 344 1.07 -8.28 9.44
N SER A 345 1.32 -9.25 8.55
CA SER A 345 2.45 -10.19 8.67
C SER A 345 3.73 -9.72 7.99
N GLY A 346 3.72 -8.57 7.31
CA GLY A 346 4.87 -8.05 6.56
C GLY A 346 6.02 -7.56 7.44
N GLY A 347 5.83 -7.45 8.75
CA GLY A 347 6.85 -6.92 9.67
C GLY A 347 6.88 -5.39 9.76
N PHE A 348 5.79 -4.73 9.37
CA PHE A 348 5.52 -3.33 9.70
C PHE A 348 5.19 -3.20 11.19
N ALA A 349 5.50 -2.03 11.78
CA ALA A 349 4.98 -1.63 13.08
C ALA A 349 3.45 -1.51 13.05
N ALA A 350 2.79 -1.65 14.20
CA ALA A 350 1.32 -1.62 14.30
C ALA A 350 0.73 -0.31 13.77
N GLU A 351 1.35 0.81 14.12
CA GLU A 351 0.93 2.13 13.62
C GLU A 351 1.07 2.24 12.10
N ASN A 352 2.17 1.73 11.52
CA ASN A 352 2.35 1.74 10.06
C ASN A 352 1.32 0.87 9.35
N CYS A 353 1.03 -0.33 9.88
CA CYS A 353 -0.06 -1.17 9.40
C CYS A 353 -1.40 -0.43 9.43
N ALA A 354 -1.69 0.28 10.52
CA ALA A 354 -2.92 1.03 10.68
C ALA A 354 -3.02 2.17 9.66
N GLN A 355 -1.93 2.88 9.37
CA GLN A 355 -1.88 3.90 8.33
C GLN A 355 -2.09 3.33 6.92
N LEU A 356 -1.52 2.15 6.62
CA LEU A 356 -1.79 1.45 5.37
C LEU A 356 -3.27 1.08 5.25
N TRP A 357 -3.89 0.60 6.32
CA TRP A 357 -5.31 0.29 6.37
C TRP A 357 -6.19 1.53 6.25
N ASP A 358 -5.81 2.65 6.86
CA ASP A 358 -6.51 3.93 6.70
C ASP A 358 -6.55 4.34 5.23
N ALA A 359 -5.47 4.15 4.49
CA ALA A 359 -5.43 4.43 3.06
C ALA A 359 -6.28 3.42 2.25
N MET A 360 -6.13 2.12 2.52
CA MET A 360 -6.92 1.09 1.83
C MET A 360 -8.42 1.28 2.05
N LEU A 361 -8.87 1.53 3.27
CA LEU A 361 -10.30 1.69 3.58
C LEU A 361 -10.91 2.98 3.01
N ASN A 362 -10.09 4.01 2.80
CA ASN A 362 -10.49 5.23 2.10
C ASN A 362 -10.50 5.09 0.58
N ASP A 363 -9.81 4.08 0.04
CA ASP A 363 -9.73 3.89 -1.39
C ASP A 363 -11.02 3.28 -1.96
N ALA A 364 -11.41 3.73 -3.16
CA ALA A 364 -12.55 3.15 -3.87
C ALA A 364 -12.36 1.66 -4.19
N GLU A 365 -11.11 1.23 -4.46
CA GLU A 365 -10.73 -0.16 -4.72
C GLU A 365 -10.47 -0.95 -3.42
N ARG A 366 -10.60 -0.31 -2.25
CA ARG A 366 -10.44 -0.93 -0.93
C ARG A 366 -9.13 -1.71 -0.79
N PHE A 367 -9.22 -3.01 -0.50
CA PHE A 367 -8.05 -3.88 -0.32
C PHE A 367 -7.33 -4.24 -1.62
N GLU A 368 -7.95 -4.04 -2.79
CA GLU A 368 -7.22 -4.12 -4.07
C GLU A 368 -6.20 -2.98 -4.19
N PHE A 369 -6.38 -1.89 -3.42
CA PHE A 369 -5.34 -0.86 -3.26
C PHE A 369 -4.03 -1.42 -2.68
N GLY A 370 -4.10 -2.55 -1.97
CA GLY A 370 -2.94 -3.27 -1.46
C GLY A 370 -1.92 -3.64 -2.54
N ASP A 371 -2.36 -4.01 -3.74
CA ASP A 371 -1.42 -4.41 -4.79
C ASP A 371 -0.57 -3.21 -5.27
N TRP A 372 -1.14 -2.01 -5.26
CA TRP A 372 -0.43 -0.76 -5.53
C TRP A 372 0.56 -0.41 -4.41
N LEU A 373 0.18 -0.62 -3.16
CA LEU A 373 1.06 -0.43 -2.00
C LEU A 373 2.28 -1.34 -2.07
N LEU A 374 2.06 -2.60 -2.44
CA LEU A 374 3.13 -3.57 -2.57
C LEU A 374 4.09 -3.22 -3.71
N CYS A 375 3.54 -2.86 -4.87
CA CYS A 375 4.34 -2.40 -6.01
C CYS A 375 5.17 -1.15 -5.65
N ALA A 376 4.55 -0.17 -4.98
CA ALA A 376 5.23 1.04 -4.50
C ALA A 376 6.38 0.72 -3.54
N LEU A 377 6.15 -0.17 -2.57
CA LEU A 377 7.16 -0.58 -1.58
C LEU A 377 8.42 -1.12 -2.26
N ILE A 378 8.25 -1.96 -3.29
CA ILE A 378 9.34 -2.56 -4.07
C ILE A 378 10.05 -1.50 -4.92
N LEU A 379 9.29 -0.66 -5.62
CA LEU A 379 9.85 0.37 -6.51
C LEU A 379 10.67 1.42 -5.74
N LEU A 380 10.32 1.72 -4.48
CA LEU A 380 11.11 2.63 -3.63
C LEU A 380 12.52 2.11 -3.32
N LYS A 381 12.77 0.81 -3.49
CA LYS A 381 14.09 0.18 -3.32
C LYS A 381 14.65 -0.39 -4.62
N ARG A 382 14.07 -0.04 -5.77
CA ARG A 382 14.49 -0.46 -7.12
C ARG A 382 16.00 -0.53 -7.29
N PHE A 383 16.72 0.59 -7.10
CA PHE A 383 18.16 0.65 -7.36
C PHE A 383 18.97 -0.31 -6.48
N GLN A 384 18.55 -0.49 -5.23
CA GLN A 384 19.19 -1.43 -4.31
C GLN A 384 18.95 -2.87 -4.76
N LEU A 385 17.70 -3.21 -5.10
CA LEU A 385 17.29 -4.55 -5.52
C LEU A 385 17.97 -4.96 -6.84
N LEU A 386 18.03 -4.06 -7.82
CA LEU A 386 18.73 -4.30 -9.09
C LEU A 386 20.25 -4.46 -8.90
N ARG A 387 20.85 -3.76 -7.92
CA ARG A 387 22.29 -3.89 -7.65
C ARG A 387 22.67 -5.27 -7.09
N ILE A 388 21.74 -5.92 -6.39
CA ILE A 388 21.93 -7.25 -5.79
C ILE A 388 21.20 -8.35 -6.58
N SER A 389 20.86 -8.09 -7.86
CA SER A 389 20.04 -8.99 -8.69
C SER A 389 20.62 -10.39 -8.91
N ASP A 390 21.93 -10.52 -8.73
CA ASP A 390 22.69 -11.74 -9.02
C ASP A 390 22.70 -12.70 -7.82
N ASP A 391 22.36 -12.23 -6.62
CA ASP A 391 22.28 -13.05 -5.40
C ASP A 391 20.83 -13.14 -4.93
N ALA A 392 20.17 -14.25 -5.26
CA ALA A 392 18.78 -14.52 -4.88
C ALA A 392 18.54 -14.48 -3.37
N ALA A 393 19.53 -14.89 -2.55
CA ALA A 393 19.38 -14.92 -1.10
C ALA A 393 19.40 -13.50 -0.52
N GLN A 394 20.37 -12.67 -0.93
CA GLN A 394 20.42 -11.26 -0.54
C GLN A 394 19.19 -10.49 -1.05
N LEU A 395 18.72 -10.81 -2.25
CA LEU A 395 17.53 -10.18 -2.82
C LEU A 395 16.27 -10.55 -2.03
N ALA A 396 16.09 -11.83 -1.67
CA ALA A 396 14.98 -12.28 -0.83
C ALA A 396 15.00 -11.62 0.57
N GLU A 397 16.17 -11.53 1.19
CA GLU A 397 16.35 -10.85 2.47
C GLU A 397 16.03 -9.34 2.36
N ALA A 398 16.48 -8.69 1.29
CA ALA A 398 16.18 -7.28 1.04
C ALA A 398 14.68 -7.04 0.86
N LEU A 399 13.97 -7.95 0.16
CA LEU A 399 12.51 -7.90 0.01
C LEU A 399 11.79 -8.04 1.36
N GLN A 400 12.18 -9.02 2.17
CA GLN A 400 11.59 -9.25 3.50
C GLN A 400 11.84 -8.08 4.47
N ASN A 401 12.93 -7.33 4.27
CA ASN A 401 13.24 -6.17 5.09
C ASN A 401 12.61 -4.85 4.59
N LEU A 402 11.94 -4.83 3.42
CA LEU A 402 11.34 -3.58 2.90
C LEU A 402 10.41 -2.88 3.90
N PRO A 403 9.51 -3.59 4.62
CA PRO A 403 8.57 -2.97 5.57
C PRO A 403 9.24 -2.20 6.71
N ARG A 404 10.50 -2.53 7.03
CA ARG A 404 11.27 -1.89 8.10
C ARG A 404 12.09 -0.70 7.60
N VAL A 405 12.46 -0.71 6.32
CA VAL A 405 13.42 0.24 5.76
C VAL A 405 12.72 1.35 4.96
N VAL A 406 11.53 1.09 4.42
CA VAL A 406 10.80 2.04 3.59
C VAL A 406 9.78 2.83 4.43
N PRO A 407 9.84 4.17 4.48
CA PRO A 407 8.84 4.98 5.17
C PRO A 407 7.44 4.82 4.57
N VAL A 408 6.45 4.59 5.43
CA VAL A 408 5.07 4.28 5.02
C VAL A 408 4.44 5.42 4.22
N GLU A 409 4.73 6.67 4.56
CA GLU A 409 4.18 7.86 3.88
C GLU A 409 4.66 7.94 2.44
N ARG A 410 5.91 7.54 2.18
CA ARG A 410 6.45 7.47 0.81
C ARG A 410 5.77 6.37 0.02
N THR A 411 5.54 5.22 0.65
CA THR A 411 4.81 4.09 0.04
C THR A 411 3.38 4.51 -0.34
N LEU A 412 2.65 5.14 0.57
CA LEU A 412 1.27 5.61 0.33
C LEU A 412 1.19 6.59 -0.85
N ARG A 413 2.06 7.61 -0.87
CA ARG A 413 2.10 8.59 -1.96
C ARG A 413 2.45 7.97 -3.30
N LEU A 414 3.42 7.06 -3.32
CA LEU A 414 3.81 6.39 -4.56
C LEU A 414 2.71 5.45 -5.06
N ALA A 415 2.04 4.71 -4.18
CA ALA A 415 0.93 3.84 -4.54
C ALA A 415 -0.25 4.62 -5.16
N ALA A 416 -0.62 5.76 -4.55
CA ALA A 416 -1.64 6.65 -5.10
C ALA A 416 -1.25 7.16 -6.50
N ALA A 417 0.02 7.56 -6.66
CA ALA A 417 0.55 8.00 -7.95
C ALA A 417 0.52 6.89 -9.02
N LEU A 418 0.94 5.66 -8.69
CA LEU A 418 0.92 4.52 -9.61
C LEU A 418 -0.51 4.21 -10.07
N ARG A 419 -1.46 4.19 -9.14
CA ARG A 419 -2.88 3.96 -9.45
C ARG A 419 -3.44 5.04 -10.36
N ALA A 420 -3.19 6.32 -10.04
CA ALA A 420 -3.69 7.42 -10.85
C ALA A 420 -3.11 7.40 -12.27
N ALA A 421 -1.81 7.08 -12.41
CA ALA A 421 -1.17 6.88 -13.71
C ALA A 421 -1.79 5.73 -14.51
N ALA A 422 -2.07 4.59 -13.86
CA ALA A 422 -2.72 3.44 -14.51
C ALA A 422 -4.15 3.76 -14.98
N ARG A 423 -4.95 4.43 -14.14
CA ARG A 423 -6.31 4.87 -14.52
C ARG A 423 -6.28 5.82 -15.70
N ARG A 424 -5.34 6.76 -15.73
CA ARG A 424 -5.15 7.66 -16.87
C ARG A 424 -4.84 6.88 -18.14
N ARG A 425 -3.94 5.91 -18.08
CA ARG A 425 -3.61 5.05 -19.22
C ARG A 425 -4.84 4.32 -19.75
N GLN A 426 -5.62 3.70 -18.87
CA GLN A 426 -6.86 3.01 -19.24
C GLN A 426 -7.90 3.97 -19.87
N ARG A 427 -8.01 5.20 -19.37
CA ARG A 427 -8.86 6.25 -19.98
C ARG A 427 -8.38 6.66 -21.37
N ARG A 428 -7.07 6.67 -21.62
CA ARG A 428 -6.50 6.95 -22.96
C ARG A 428 -6.79 5.81 -23.93
N GLU A 429 -6.58 4.57 -23.50
CA GLU A 429 -6.85 3.37 -24.30
C GLU A 429 -8.33 3.27 -24.68
N THR A 430 -9.24 3.44 -23.72
CA THR A 430 -10.70 3.45 -24.00
C THR A 430 -11.13 4.59 -24.92
N LYS A 431 -10.53 5.77 -24.82
CA LYS A 431 -10.77 6.88 -25.77
C LYS A 431 -10.24 6.56 -27.17
N ALA A 432 -9.05 5.96 -27.27
CA ALA A 432 -8.46 5.55 -28.54
C ALA A 432 -9.31 4.47 -29.24
N SER A 433 -9.83 3.48 -28.50
CA SER A 433 -10.73 2.46 -29.03
C SER A 433 -12.04 3.05 -29.55
N ARG A 434 -12.58 4.08 -28.90
CA ARG A 434 -13.79 4.79 -29.39
C ARG A 434 -13.51 5.63 -30.64
N ALA A 435 -12.35 6.26 -30.73
CA ALA A 435 -11.96 7.04 -31.90
C ALA A 435 -11.66 6.14 -33.12
N GLY A 436 -11.10 4.95 -32.91
CA GLY A 436 -10.79 3.99 -33.98
C GLY A 436 -11.96 3.08 -34.40
N GLY A 437 -13.03 3.00 -33.60
CA GLY A 437 -14.19 2.13 -33.86
C GLY A 437 -15.27 2.71 -34.78
N SER A 438 -15.15 3.99 -35.17
CA SER A 438 -16.03 4.60 -36.18
C SER A 438 -15.36 4.60 -37.55
N VAL A 439 -14.90 3.42 -37.97
CA VAL A 439 -14.82 3.13 -39.40
C VAL A 439 -16.22 2.71 -39.81
N HIS A 440 -17.14 3.68 -39.89
CA HIS A 440 -18.26 3.49 -40.79
C HIS A 440 -17.63 3.23 -42.16
N SER A 441 -17.89 2.04 -42.70
CA SER A 441 -17.66 1.75 -44.11
C SER A 441 -18.13 2.96 -44.93
N PRO A 442 -17.30 3.50 -45.84
CA PRO A 442 -17.71 4.57 -46.72
C PRO A 442 -18.70 3.97 -47.72
N LEU A 443 -19.97 3.91 -47.32
CA LEU A 443 -21.09 3.91 -48.24
C LEU A 443 -21.55 5.35 -48.29
N GLU A 444 -21.22 5.97 -49.43
CA GLU A 444 -21.78 7.15 -50.06
C GLU A 444 -22.88 7.86 -49.25
N GLU A 445 -22.62 9.10 -48.81
CA GLU A 445 -23.42 10.30 -49.15
C GLU A 445 -22.96 11.51 -48.30
N ASP A 446 -22.66 12.61 -49.02
CA ASP A 446 -22.57 14.02 -48.64
C ASP A 446 -21.67 14.50 -47.47
N ALA A 447 -20.52 15.09 -47.84
CA ALA A 447 -19.47 15.57 -46.96
C ALA A 447 -19.75 16.97 -46.34
N PRO A 448 -19.63 17.15 -45.01
CA PRO A 448 -19.46 18.46 -44.39
C PRO A 448 -17.99 18.91 -44.42
N GLY A 449 -17.76 20.17 -44.77
CA GLY A 449 -16.44 20.72 -45.10
C GLY A 449 -15.41 20.75 -43.95
N PRO A 450 -14.10 20.67 -44.27
CA PRO A 450 -12.98 20.43 -43.33
C PRO A 450 -12.67 21.55 -42.31
N LEU A 451 -13.39 22.68 -42.35
CA LEU A 451 -13.10 23.85 -41.50
C LEU A 451 -13.80 23.83 -40.13
N GLN A 452 -14.87 23.07 -39.94
CA GLN A 452 -15.61 23.06 -38.66
C GLN A 452 -14.96 22.20 -37.57
N ILE A 453 -14.17 21.19 -37.93
CA ILE A 453 -13.60 20.23 -36.97
C ILE A 453 -12.37 20.82 -36.24
N LEU A 454 -11.62 21.72 -36.88
CA LEU A 454 -10.40 22.33 -36.31
C LEU A 454 -10.69 23.42 -35.25
N GLY A 455 -11.87 24.05 -35.29
CA GLY A 455 -12.22 25.14 -34.36
C GLY A 455 -12.49 24.69 -32.92
N SER A 456 -13.05 23.49 -32.71
CA SER A 456 -13.47 23.06 -31.37
C SER A 456 -12.34 22.47 -30.51
N PHE A 457 -11.26 21.98 -31.15
CA PHE A 457 -10.16 21.31 -30.45
C PHE A 457 -9.17 22.31 -29.84
N PHE A 458 -8.87 23.41 -30.53
CA PHE A 458 -7.93 24.43 -30.05
C PHE A 458 -8.53 25.39 -29.01
N GLY A 459 -9.87 25.56 -28.99
CA GLY A 459 -10.55 26.43 -28.02
C GLY A 459 -10.41 25.97 -26.56
N ARG A 460 -10.44 24.65 -26.30
CA ARG A 460 -10.38 24.12 -24.92
C ARG A 460 -8.96 23.96 -24.36
N ALA A 461 -7.96 23.80 -25.22
CA ALA A 461 -6.56 23.66 -24.78
C ALA A 461 -5.93 25.01 -24.40
N LYS A 462 -6.42 26.11 -24.97
CA LYS A 462 -5.80 27.44 -24.86
C LYS A 462 -6.16 28.20 -23.59
N GLU A 463 -7.30 27.91 -22.97
CA GLU A 463 -7.80 28.65 -21.79
C GLU A 463 -7.10 28.29 -20.45
N LYS A 464 -6.31 27.20 -20.39
CA LYS A 464 -5.62 26.77 -19.15
C LYS A 464 -4.15 26.37 -19.30
N GLY A 465 -3.63 26.26 -20.54
CA GLY A 465 -2.40 25.52 -20.81
C GLY A 465 -1.11 26.32 -20.86
N VAL A 466 -1.14 27.60 -21.24
CA VAL A 466 0.08 28.33 -21.64
C VAL A 466 0.87 28.87 -20.43
N GLU A 467 0.21 29.36 -19.38
CA GLU A 467 0.89 29.88 -18.17
C GLU A 467 1.52 28.78 -17.30
N ALA A 468 0.92 27.58 -17.24
CA ALA A 468 1.52 26.42 -16.57
C ALA A 468 2.78 25.91 -17.31
N PHE A 469 2.93 26.26 -18.59
CA PHE A 469 3.88 25.65 -19.51
C PHE A 469 5.33 26.13 -19.34
N GLU A 470 5.53 27.41 -19.01
CA GLU A 470 6.86 28.01 -18.82
C GLU A 470 7.40 27.79 -17.40
N VAL A 471 6.53 27.84 -16.38
CA VAL A 471 6.90 27.58 -14.99
C VAL A 471 7.42 26.15 -14.81
N THR A 472 6.83 25.17 -15.51
CA THR A 472 7.26 23.77 -15.50
C THR A 472 8.69 23.57 -16.01
N ARG A 473 9.12 24.36 -17.02
CA ARG A 473 10.44 24.26 -17.64
C ARG A 473 11.57 24.76 -16.73
N SER A 474 11.28 25.74 -15.87
CA SER A 474 12.20 26.28 -14.85
C SER A 474 12.33 25.35 -13.66
N VAL A 475 11.20 24.80 -13.21
CA VAL A 475 11.11 23.88 -12.07
C VAL A 475 11.83 22.55 -12.30
N ALA A 476 11.67 21.94 -13.48
CA ALA A 476 12.33 20.69 -13.84
C ALA A 476 13.88 20.80 -13.80
N ARG A 477 14.43 21.98 -14.10
CA ARG A 477 15.87 22.24 -14.04
C ARG A 477 16.38 22.51 -12.63
N CYS A 478 15.54 23.06 -11.74
CA CYS A 478 15.94 23.40 -10.36
C CYS A 478 15.77 22.23 -9.38
N ALA A 479 14.78 21.36 -9.58
CA ALA A 479 14.48 20.24 -8.67
C ALA A 479 15.51 19.10 -8.74
N TRP A 480 16.34 19.08 -9.79
CA TRP A 480 17.40 18.10 -10.01
C TRP A 480 18.72 18.78 -10.35
N ARG A 481 19.28 19.51 -9.38
CA ARG A 481 20.73 19.38 -9.21
C ARG A 481 20.94 18.03 -8.53
N PRO A 482 21.73 17.11 -9.10
CA PRO A 482 22.20 15.96 -8.36
C PRO A 482 22.79 16.50 -7.07
N GLU A 483 22.38 15.97 -5.92
CA GLU A 483 23.15 16.13 -4.70
C GLU A 483 24.59 15.77 -5.08
N ARG A 484 25.43 16.81 -5.23
CA ARG A 484 26.87 16.61 -5.21
C ARG A 484 27.10 16.04 -3.83
N CYS A 485 27.27 14.72 -3.82
CA CYS A 485 27.92 13.95 -2.79
C CYS A 485 28.91 14.88 -2.08
N CYS A 486 28.64 15.20 -0.82
CA CYS A 486 29.54 15.94 0.03
C CYS A 486 30.83 15.11 0.15
N ARG A 487 31.71 15.22 -0.84
CA ARG A 487 33.13 14.98 -0.69
C ARG A 487 33.60 16.09 0.24
N ALA A 488 33.56 15.81 1.54
CA ALA A 488 34.45 16.50 2.46
C ALA A 488 35.87 16.18 1.95
N THR A 489 36.46 17.13 1.23
CA THR A 489 37.89 17.21 1.05
C THR A 489 38.48 17.34 2.45
N VAL A 490 39.02 16.24 2.96
CA VAL A 490 39.97 16.28 4.06
C VAL A 490 41.24 16.89 3.47
N GLU A 491 41.39 18.20 3.63
CA GLU A 491 42.69 18.84 3.48
C GLU A 491 43.57 18.45 4.68
N PRO A 492 44.86 18.12 4.45
CA PRO A 492 45.79 17.84 5.52
C PRO A 492 46.28 19.17 6.12
N LEU A 493 45.85 19.46 7.34
CA LEU A 493 46.38 20.59 8.11
C LEU A 493 47.71 20.17 8.76
N GLU A 494 48.80 20.33 8.01
CA GLU A 494 50.16 20.36 8.55
C GLU A 494 50.55 21.80 8.96
N LYS A 495 50.82 21.95 10.26
CA LYS A 495 51.80 22.84 10.93
C LYS A 495 51.95 24.30 10.48
N CYS A 496 51.54 25.20 11.37
CA CYS A 496 52.20 26.44 11.86
C CYS A 496 51.33 26.88 13.06
N HIS A 497 51.77 27.30 14.25
CA HIS A 497 53.02 27.83 14.76
C HIS A 497 53.03 27.61 16.29
N GLU A 498 54.19 27.28 16.86
CA GLU A 498 54.48 27.48 18.29
C GLU A 498 54.50 28.99 18.60
N GLU A 499 53.85 29.40 19.69
CA GLU A 499 54.26 30.44 20.66
C GLU A 499 53.14 30.57 21.71
N GLU A 500 53.39 30.05 22.92
CA GLU A 500 53.73 30.85 24.12
C GLU A 500 52.51 31.51 24.80
N MET A 501 51.97 30.87 25.85
CA MET A 501 51.88 31.46 27.19
C MET A 501 51.22 30.54 28.23
N GLN A 502 51.83 30.56 29.40
CA GLN A 502 51.62 29.76 30.60
C GLN A 502 50.31 30.03 31.38
N PRO A 503 49.99 29.19 32.39
CA PRO A 503 48.64 29.07 32.95
C PRO A 503 48.38 30.02 34.12
N LEU A 504 47.22 30.67 34.12
CA LEU A 504 46.71 31.38 35.30
C LEU A 504 45.98 30.43 36.25
N ARG A 505 46.66 30.20 37.37
CA ARG A 505 46.20 29.58 38.62
C ARG A 505 44.77 29.96 39.01
N ARG A 506 43.96 28.94 39.32
CA ARG A 506 42.76 29.07 40.16
C ARG A 506 43.18 29.49 41.57
N ARG A 507 42.63 30.59 42.07
CA ARG A 507 42.71 31.00 43.47
C ARG A 507 41.41 30.62 44.16
N ASN A 508 41.51 29.70 45.11
CA ASN A 508 40.50 29.49 46.15
C ASN A 508 40.38 30.77 46.99
N THR A 509 39.16 31.12 47.38
CA THR A 509 38.93 31.95 48.59
C THR A 509 37.81 31.31 49.39
N THR A 510 38.18 30.88 50.59
CA THR A 510 37.34 30.55 51.73
C THR A 510 37.16 31.79 52.61
N ASP A 511 36.06 31.79 53.36
CA ASP A 511 35.83 32.38 54.68
C ASP A 511 35.83 33.90 54.90
N SER A 512 34.68 34.38 55.40
CA SER A 512 34.44 35.06 56.71
C SER A 512 33.06 35.76 56.62
N SER A 513 32.05 35.49 57.44
CA SER A 513 31.85 35.65 58.89
C SER A 513 31.88 37.10 59.42
N LYS A 514 30.80 37.46 60.16
CA LYS A 514 30.52 38.68 60.97
C LYS A 514 30.06 39.91 60.16
N THR A 515 29.08 40.74 60.55
CA THR A 515 28.29 41.08 61.77
C THR A 515 27.17 42.03 61.25
N ASP A 516 25.91 42.02 61.68
CA ASP A 516 25.31 42.44 62.96
C ASP A 516 23.89 41.87 63.11
#